data_AF-A0A8X6L8V3-F1
#
_entry.id   AF-A0A8X6L8V3-F1
#
_cell.length_a   1.000
_cell.length_b   1.000
_cell.length_c   1.000
_cell.angle_alpha   90.00
_cell.angle_beta   90.00
_cell.angle_gamma   90.00
#
_symmetry.space_group_name_H-M   'P 1'
#
loop_
_entity.id
_entity.type
_entity.pdbx_description
1 polymer ?
#
loop_
_entity_poly.entity_id
_entity_poly.type
_entity_poly.pdbx_seq_one_letter_code
_entity_poly.pdbx_strand_id
1 'polypeptide(L)'
;MDYKSFLNGIYIFRPLLNFSRSEIEKYAKLHQLKWIEDRSNHDLKYRRTLYRSLLKASDNQEILTERICLTALHMKRAAKALMHYTRLAFNDCVNVHDLGYIEIKLSEFYQLPEEIALRLLLYSIMAIASKHYKPRYNSLIVIFNKILQKDSNVSCTLSGCKIRKYGENILIIRESSKIQEITVNLPLNEPTQWDNRFSCTILGNQECSVIITPLKKTQKVPEFLKDYICCPEVFYSLPVVLKDGKVLAYSDVNYNGKNTNDDKVQCIINSTINKIW
;
A
#
# COMPACT_ATOMS: atom_id res chain seq x y z
N MET A 1 -4.56 25.64 6.60
CA MET A 1 -4.03 24.27 6.36
C MET A 1 -5.02 23.24 6.91
N ASP A 2 -4.89 21.94 6.62
CA ASP A 2 -5.77 20.94 7.26
C ASP A 2 -5.33 20.76 8.71
N TYR A 3 -6.23 21.08 9.64
CA TYR A 3 -6.02 20.88 11.08
C TYR A 3 -6.18 19.41 11.50
N LYS A 4 -6.51 18.51 10.57
CA LYS A 4 -6.78 17.09 10.82
C LYS A 4 -6.16 16.24 9.72
N SER A 5 -5.51 15.15 10.10
CA SER A 5 -5.06 14.08 9.19
C SER A 5 -5.36 12.72 9.79
N PHE A 6 -5.46 11.66 8.97
CA PHE A 6 -5.61 10.28 9.43
C PHE A 6 -4.34 9.50 9.11
N LEU A 7 -3.77 8.80 10.11
CA LEU A 7 -2.55 8.01 9.96
C LEU A 7 -2.69 6.75 10.82
N ASN A 8 -2.52 5.58 10.21
CA ASN A 8 -2.53 4.27 10.87
C ASN A 8 -3.75 4.04 11.79
N GLY A 9 -4.96 4.35 11.32
CA GLY A 9 -6.17 4.19 12.13
C GLY A 9 -6.45 5.35 13.09
N ILE A 10 -5.57 6.35 13.17
CA ILE A 10 -5.64 7.42 14.19
C ILE A 10 -5.82 8.78 13.52
N TYR A 11 -6.73 9.58 14.07
CA TYR A 11 -6.86 10.99 13.71
C TYR A 11 -5.83 11.84 14.46
N ILE A 12 -4.99 12.54 13.71
CA ILE A 12 -4.01 13.50 14.22
C ILE A 12 -4.55 14.90 14.00
N PHE A 13 -4.77 15.64 15.09
CA PHE A 13 -5.20 17.03 15.06
C PHE A 13 -4.00 17.99 15.26
N ARG A 14 -4.02 19.12 14.55
CA ARG A 14 -3.01 20.19 14.61
C ARG A 14 -3.72 21.54 14.81
N PRO A 15 -4.39 21.76 15.97
CA PRO A 15 -5.19 22.95 16.22
C PRO A 15 -4.37 24.25 16.17
N LEU A 16 -3.08 24.17 16.53
CA LEU A 16 -2.19 25.33 16.57
C LEU A 16 -1.47 25.60 15.23
N LEU A 17 -1.82 24.91 14.14
CA LEU A 17 -1.08 24.97 12.88
C LEU A 17 -1.10 26.35 12.20
N ASN A 18 -2.16 27.13 12.44
CA ASN A 18 -2.32 28.47 11.87
C ASN A 18 -1.75 29.59 12.78
N PHE A 19 -1.20 29.25 13.94
CA PHE A 19 -0.62 30.22 14.87
C PHE A 19 0.90 30.20 14.74
N SER A 20 1.49 31.38 14.71
CA SER A 20 2.93 31.57 14.79
C SER A 20 3.45 31.23 16.19
N ARG A 21 4.76 30.97 16.26
CA ARG A 21 5.43 30.73 17.54
C ARG A 21 5.31 31.94 18.48
N SER A 22 5.43 33.15 17.94
CA SER A 22 5.32 34.38 18.74
C SER A 22 3.93 34.57 19.33
N GLU A 23 2.87 34.22 18.60
CA GLU A 23 1.50 34.22 19.14
C GLU A 23 1.34 33.22 20.29
N ILE A 24 1.86 32.00 20.13
CA ILE A 24 1.81 30.96 21.17
C ILE A 24 2.60 31.39 22.41
N GLU A 25 3.79 31.98 22.22
CA GLU A 25 4.61 32.50 23.34
C GLU A 25 3.94 33.69 24.04
N LYS A 26 3.31 34.60 23.28
CA LYS A 26 2.56 35.73 23.84
C LYS A 26 1.38 35.23 24.67
N TYR A 27 0.63 34.24 24.17
CA TYR A 27 -0.45 33.60 24.90
C TYR A 27 0.05 32.93 26.19
N ALA A 28 1.13 32.15 26.11
CA ALA A 28 1.72 31.48 27.27
C ALA A 28 2.16 32.48 28.35
N LYS A 29 2.78 33.61 27.96
CA LYS A 29 3.16 34.68 28.89
C LYS A 29 1.96 35.37 29.51
N LEU A 30 0.93 35.71 28.71
CA LEU A 30 -0.30 36.34 29.18
C LEU A 30 -0.99 35.50 30.27
N HIS A 31 -1.00 34.18 30.09
CA HIS A 31 -1.61 33.23 31.03
C HIS A 31 -0.62 32.64 32.04
N GLN A 32 0.61 33.16 32.13
CA GLN A 32 1.64 32.74 33.08
C GLN A 32 1.92 31.22 33.06
N LEU A 33 1.84 30.60 31.88
CA LEU A 33 2.12 29.17 31.70
C LEU A 33 3.63 28.92 31.86
N LYS A 34 3.98 27.81 32.51
CA LYS A 34 5.37 27.33 32.61
C LYS A 34 5.61 26.23 31.57
N TRP A 35 6.74 26.29 30.88
CA TRP A 35 7.17 25.26 29.94
C TRP A 35 8.66 24.92 30.09
N ILE A 36 9.06 23.80 29.51
CA ILE A 36 10.44 23.29 29.54
C ILE A 36 11.05 23.51 28.14
N GLU A 37 12.30 23.96 28.09
CA GLU A 37 13.08 24.05 26.85
C GLU A 37 13.89 22.76 26.63
N ASP A 38 13.58 22.05 25.56
CA ASP A 38 14.28 20.83 25.17
C ASP A 38 15.63 21.17 24.52
N ARG A 39 16.72 20.53 24.99
CA ARG A 39 18.08 20.72 24.46
C ARG A 39 18.17 20.45 22.95
N SER A 40 17.36 19.53 22.42
CA SER A 40 17.32 19.21 20.99
C SER A 40 16.83 20.37 20.11
N ASN A 41 16.16 21.39 20.69
CA ASN A 41 15.74 22.60 19.97
C ASN A 41 16.93 23.42 19.44
N HIS A 42 18.14 23.20 19.96
CA HIS A 42 19.37 23.89 19.56
C HIS A 42 20.36 23.00 18.82
N ASP A 43 20.07 21.71 18.67
CA ASP A 43 20.98 20.76 18.04
C ASP A 43 20.86 20.77 16.50
N LEU A 44 21.88 21.33 15.83
CA LEU A 44 21.94 21.47 14.37
C LEU A 44 22.11 20.14 13.62
N LYS A 45 22.39 19.02 14.32
CA LYS A 45 22.40 17.70 13.67
C LYS A 45 21.04 17.33 13.09
N TYR A 46 19.96 17.90 13.65
CA TYR A 46 18.61 17.72 13.14
C TYR A 46 18.28 18.75 12.05
N ARG A 47 17.86 18.26 10.88
CA ARG A 47 17.46 19.12 9.74
C ARG A 47 16.42 20.18 10.11
N ARG A 48 15.49 19.87 11.02
CA ARG A 48 14.48 20.84 11.51
C ARG A 48 15.14 22.06 12.14
N THR A 49 16.13 21.85 13.01
CA THR A 49 16.84 22.92 13.71
C THR A 49 17.72 23.70 12.73
N LEU A 50 18.42 22.99 11.84
CA LEU A 50 19.21 23.59 10.76
C LEU A 50 18.36 24.54 9.89
N TYR A 51 17.25 24.06 9.33
CA TYR A 51 16.40 24.90 8.46
C TYR A 51 15.78 26.09 9.20
N ARG A 52 15.40 25.93 10.48
CA ARG A 52 14.95 27.06 11.31
C ARG A 52 16.05 28.08 11.54
N SER A 53 17.29 27.65 11.75
CA SER A 53 18.44 28.54 11.89
C SER A 53 18.69 29.32 10.59
N LEU A 54 18.66 28.63 9.44
CA LEU A 54 18.82 29.25 8.13
C LEU A 54 17.72 30.27 7.82
N LEU A 55 16.46 29.97 8.17
CA LEU A 55 15.36 30.92 8.02
C LEU A 55 15.58 32.18 8.88
N LYS A 56 16.08 32.02 10.12
CA LYS A 56 16.38 33.14 11.01
C LYS A 56 17.55 34.01 10.54
N ALA A 57 18.52 33.40 9.85
CA ALA A 57 19.66 34.12 9.30
C ALA A 57 19.32 34.87 7.99
N SER A 58 18.09 34.77 7.49
CA SER A 58 17.67 35.47 6.27
C SER A 58 17.25 36.90 6.58
N ASP A 59 17.74 37.86 5.77
CA ASP A 59 17.41 39.29 5.87
C ASP A 59 15.89 39.59 5.77
N ASN A 60 15.11 38.67 5.21
CA ASN A 60 13.67 38.81 4.99
C ASN A 60 12.88 37.59 5.52
N GLN A 61 13.18 37.14 6.73
CA GLN A 61 12.59 35.93 7.34
C GLN A 61 11.06 35.86 7.20
N GLU A 62 10.34 36.95 7.47
CA GLU A 62 8.87 36.97 7.45
C GLU A 62 8.32 36.71 6.04
N ILE A 63 8.81 37.47 5.05
CA ILE A 63 8.44 37.32 3.65
C ILE A 63 8.77 35.92 3.13
N LEU A 64 9.94 35.39 3.51
CA LEU A 64 10.34 34.04 3.11
C LEU A 64 9.41 32.97 3.72
N THR A 65 9.07 33.12 5.00
CA THR A 65 8.14 32.22 5.69
C THR A 65 6.75 32.25 5.04
N GLU A 66 6.23 33.44 4.75
CA GLU A 66 4.96 33.63 4.06
C GLU A 66 4.95 32.94 2.69
N ARG A 67 6.00 33.15 1.87
CA ARG A 67 6.13 32.53 0.54
C ARG A 67 6.21 31.01 0.61
N ILE A 68 6.90 30.45 1.60
CA ILE A 68 6.94 28.98 1.81
C ILE A 68 5.54 28.46 2.18
N CYS A 69 4.84 29.14 3.08
CA CYS A 69 3.47 28.77 3.46
C CYS A 69 2.51 28.85 2.27
N LEU A 70 2.58 29.90 1.47
CA LEU A 70 1.78 30.08 0.26
C LEU A 70 2.09 28.99 -0.79
N THR A 71 3.37 28.67 -0.99
CA THR A 71 3.80 27.59 -1.89
C THR A 71 3.24 26.24 -1.44
N ALA A 72 3.32 25.92 -0.15
CA ALA A 72 2.74 24.70 0.40
C ALA A 72 1.22 24.62 0.18
N LEU A 73 0.51 25.76 0.30
CA LEU A 73 -0.92 25.83 0.01
C LEU A 73 -1.22 25.57 -1.48
N HIS A 74 -0.45 26.16 -2.40
CA HIS A 74 -0.59 25.92 -3.83
C HIS A 74 -0.29 24.46 -4.20
N MET A 75 0.80 23.89 -3.67
CA MET A 75 1.15 22.48 -3.86
C MET A 75 0.06 21.55 -3.35
N LYS A 76 -0.56 21.87 -2.21
CA LYS A 76 -1.69 21.09 -1.68
C LYS A 76 -2.89 21.13 -2.64
N ARG A 77 -3.26 22.30 -3.15
CA ARG A 77 -4.35 22.45 -4.13
C ARG A 77 -4.07 21.64 -5.40
N ALA A 78 -2.84 21.74 -5.93
CA ALA A 78 -2.40 20.98 -7.09
C ALA A 78 -2.44 19.46 -6.83
N ALA A 79 -1.92 19.01 -5.68
CA ALA A 79 -1.94 17.60 -5.30
C ALA A 79 -3.35 17.02 -5.19
N LYS A 80 -4.32 17.81 -4.69
CA LYS A 80 -5.74 17.41 -4.65
C LYS A 80 -6.31 17.19 -6.06
N ALA A 81 -6.02 18.10 -7.00
CA ALA A 81 -6.45 17.97 -8.38
C ALA A 81 -5.79 16.76 -9.07
N LEU A 82 -4.47 16.59 -8.92
CA LEU A 82 -3.75 15.44 -9.45
C LEU A 82 -4.31 14.12 -8.91
N MET A 83 -4.64 14.06 -7.62
CA MET A 83 -5.24 12.87 -7.01
C MET A 83 -6.63 12.56 -7.57
N HIS A 84 -7.45 13.59 -7.79
CA HIS A 84 -8.76 13.43 -8.40
C HIS A 84 -8.65 12.78 -9.79
N TYR A 85 -7.80 13.31 -10.66
CA TYR A 85 -7.58 12.73 -12.00
C TYR A 85 -6.89 11.36 -11.95
N THR A 86 -6.00 11.13 -10.99
CA THR A 86 -5.41 9.78 -10.76
C THR A 86 -6.49 8.76 -10.44
N ARG A 87 -7.48 9.12 -9.60
CA ARG A 87 -8.58 8.22 -9.24
C ARG A 87 -9.49 7.91 -10.43
N LEU A 88 -9.76 8.89 -11.28
CA LEU A 88 -10.51 8.69 -12.52
C LEU A 88 -9.76 7.71 -13.44
N ALA A 89 -8.49 7.99 -13.72
CA ALA A 89 -7.64 7.13 -14.54
C ALA A 89 -7.53 5.70 -13.98
N PHE A 90 -7.50 5.53 -12.66
CA PHE A 90 -7.47 4.19 -12.07
C PHE A 90 -8.75 3.40 -12.36
N ASN A 91 -9.93 4.04 -12.37
CA ASN A 91 -11.17 3.34 -12.66
C ASN A 91 -11.23 2.85 -14.11
N ASP A 92 -10.62 3.57 -15.04
CA ASP A 92 -10.63 3.22 -16.46
C ASP A 92 -9.54 2.17 -16.76
N CYS A 93 -8.31 2.46 -16.33
CA CYS A 93 -7.11 1.73 -16.74
C CYS A 93 -6.78 0.50 -15.89
N VAL A 94 -7.35 0.36 -14.70
CA VAL A 94 -6.90 -0.63 -13.71
C VAL A 94 -7.98 -1.63 -13.35
N ASN A 95 -7.70 -2.89 -13.61
CA ASN A 95 -8.46 -4.03 -13.13
C ASN A 95 -7.79 -4.58 -11.85
N VAL A 96 -8.55 -4.63 -10.77
CA VAL A 96 -8.16 -5.31 -9.53
C VAL A 96 -8.82 -6.68 -9.56
N HIS A 97 -8.02 -7.74 -9.52
CA HIS A 97 -8.51 -9.11 -9.64
C HIS A 97 -8.66 -9.77 -8.28
N ASP A 98 -9.68 -10.64 -8.13
CA ASP A 98 -9.95 -11.38 -6.89
C ASP A 98 -8.83 -12.34 -6.50
N LEU A 99 -7.99 -12.73 -7.49
CA LEU A 99 -6.74 -13.46 -7.27
C LEU A 99 -5.62 -12.60 -6.63
N GLY A 100 -5.92 -11.38 -6.19
CA GLY A 100 -5.02 -10.58 -5.38
C GLY A 100 -3.88 -9.91 -6.15
N TYR A 101 -4.09 -9.58 -7.43
CA TYR A 101 -3.16 -8.84 -8.28
C TYR A 101 -3.86 -7.68 -9.00
N ILE A 102 -3.06 -6.76 -9.52
CA ILE A 102 -3.52 -5.64 -10.33
C ILE A 102 -3.05 -5.80 -11.77
N GLU A 103 -3.92 -5.44 -12.71
CA GLU A 103 -3.65 -5.34 -14.13
C GLU A 103 -3.91 -3.92 -14.61
N ILE A 104 -2.94 -3.32 -15.30
CA ILE A 104 -3.04 -1.98 -15.88
C ILE A 104 -3.03 -2.13 -17.40
N LYS A 105 -4.08 -1.64 -18.07
CA LYS A 105 -4.20 -1.66 -19.53
C LYS A 105 -3.25 -0.66 -20.17
N LEU A 106 -2.32 -1.14 -21.02
CA LEU A 106 -1.33 -0.26 -21.63
C LEU A 106 -1.94 0.72 -22.64
N SER A 107 -2.96 0.28 -23.38
CA SER A 107 -3.65 1.11 -24.39
C SER A 107 -4.21 2.41 -23.81
N GLU A 108 -4.77 2.35 -22.62
CA GLU A 108 -5.31 3.50 -21.90
C GLU A 108 -4.21 4.22 -21.11
N PHE A 109 -3.29 3.49 -20.48
CA PHE A 109 -2.17 4.05 -19.71
C PHE A 109 -1.31 5.01 -20.55
N TYR A 110 -1.03 4.66 -21.81
CA TYR A 110 -0.23 5.50 -22.70
C TYR A 110 -0.90 6.81 -23.13
N GLN A 111 -2.21 6.96 -22.92
CA GLN A 111 -2.96 8.18 -23.23
C GLN A 111 -3.01 9.16 -22.05
N LEU A 112 -2.60 8.71 -20.85
CA LEU A 112 -2.63 9.53 -19.66
C LEU A 112 -1.51 10.58 -19.65
N PRO A 113 -1.75 11.77 -19.06
CA PRO A 113 -0.68 12.69 -18.73
C PRO A 113 0.36 12.02 -17.82
N GLU A 114 1.65 12.31 -18.05
CA GLU A 114 2.78 11.61 -17.42
C GLU A 114 2.66 11.51 -15.89
N GLU A 115 2.35 12.61 -15.22
CA GLU A 115 2.22 12.65 -13.75
C GLU A 115 1.03 11.84 -13.24
N ILE A 116 -0.04 11.70 -14.04
CA ILE A 116 -1.20 10.87 -13.70
C ILE A 116 -0.85 9.39 -13.86
N ALA A 117 -0.19 9.03 -14.97
CA ALA A 117 0.28 7.67 -15.22
C ALA A 117 1.28 7.21 -14.14
N LEU A 118 2.24 8.07 -13.77
CA LEU A 118 3.22 7.80 -12.73
C LEU A 118 2.57 7.57 -11.35
N ARG A 119 1.58 8.40 -11.00
CA ARG A 119 0.81 8.23 -9.75
C ARG A 119 -0.05 6.98 -9.78
N LEU A 120 -0.70 6.69 -10.89
CA LEU A 120 -1.48 5.48 -11.06
C LEU A 120 -0.59 4.25 -10.82
N LEU A 121 0.58 4.18 -11.46
CA LEU A 121 1.55 3.11 -11.21
C LEU A 121 1.97 3.03 -9.74
N LEU A 122 2.31 4.17 -9.12
CA LEU A 122 2.68 4.24 -7.70
C LEU A 122 1.59 3.66 -6.79
N TYR A 123 0.34 4.09 -6.96
CA TYR A 123 -0.78 3.68 -6.10
C TYR A 123 -1.18 2.22 -6.36
N SER A 124 -1.09 1.74 -7.61
CA SER A 124 -1.27 0.32 -7.91
C SER A 124 -0.22 -0.56 -7.24
N ILE A 125 1.06 -0.13 -7.23
CA ILE A 125 2.13 -0.84 -6.49
C ILE A 125 1.84 -0.84 -4.99
N MET A 126 1.46 0.31 -4.44
CA MET A 126 1.19 0.42 -3.01
C MET A 126 -0.02 -0.43 -2.58
N ALA A 127 -1.03 -0.58 -3.44
CA ALA A 127 -2.23 -1.37 -3.17
C ALA A 127 -1.92 -2.86 -2.98
N ILE A 128 -0.93 -3.38 -3.69
CA ILE A 128 -0.48 -4.77 -3.55
C ILE A 128 0.62 -4.92 -2.48
N ALA A 129 1.52 -3.94 -2.36
CA ALA A 129 2.67 -4.03 -1.45
C ALA A 129 2.27 -4.01 0.03
N SER A 130 1.06 -3.51 0.32
CA SER A 130 0.55 -3.32 1.68
C SER A 130 1.47 -2.45 2.54
N LYS A 131 2.18 -1.51 1.92
CA LYS A 131 3.13 -0.61 2.58
C LYS A 131 2.52 0.77 2.82
N HIS A 132 2.70 1.27 4.04
CA HIS A 132 2.32 2.64 4.41
C HIS A 132 3.25 3.72 3.80
N TYR A 133 4.41 3.34 3.27
CA TYR A 133 5.40 4.26 2.72
C TYR A 133 5.55 4.12 1.21
N LYS A 134 5.56 5.27 0.53
CA LYS A 134 5.82 5.37 -0.91
C LYS A 134 7.23 4.86 -1.23
N PRO A 135 7.43 4.07 -2.30
CA PRO A 135 8.77 3.79 -2.82
C PRO A 135 9.53 5.09 -3.12
N ARG A 136 10.86 5.00 -3.10
CA ARG A 136 11.73 6.11 -3.54
C ARG A 136 11.44 6.45 -5.00
N TYR A 137 11.37 7.74 -5.30
CA TYR A 137 11.07 8.25 -6.64
C TYR A 137 11.98 7.63 -7.72
N ASN A 138 13.30 7.61 -7.48
CA ASN A 138 14.27 7.08 -8.45
C ASN A 138 14.03 5.61 -8.82
N SER A 139 13.53 4.80 -7.90
CA SER A 139 13.21 3.39 -8.19
C SER A 139 11.92 3.26 -9.00
N LEU A 140 10.93 4.12 -8.72
CA LEU A 140 9.67 4.15 -9.46
C LEU A 140 9.87 4.65 -10.90
N ILE A 141 10.59 5.77 -11.08
CA ILE A 141 10.74 6.43 -12.38
C ILE A 141 11.50 5.56 -13.39
N VAL A 142 12.47 4.75 -12.93
CA VAL A 142 13.17 3.80 -13.79
C VAL A 142 12.22 2.76 -14.38
N ILE A 143 11.27 2.26 -13.58
CA ILE A 143 10.28 1.28 -14.03
C ILE A 143 9.25 1.95 -14.94
N PHE A 144 8.79 3.14 -14.56
CA PHE A 144 7.87 3.94 -15.36
C PHE A 144 8.43 4.21 -16.77
N ASN A 145 9.69 4.67 -16.87
CA ASN A 145 10.34 4.92 -18.14
C ASN A 145 10.50 3.63 -18.98
N LYS A 146 10.75 2.48 -18.34
CA LYS A 146 10.76 1.18 -19.05
C LYS A 146 9.38 0.82 -19.60
N ILE A 147 8.30 1.11 -18.88
CA ILE A 147 6.93 0.86 -19.35
C ILE A 147 6.58 1.75 -20.55
N LEU A 148 7.04 3.01 -20.55
CA LEU A 148 6.84 3.93 -21.67
C LEU A 148 7.60 3.51 -22.94
N GLN A 149 8.70 2.77 -22.81
CA GLN A 149 9.39 2.14 -23.93
C GLN A 149 8.59 0.90 -24.39
N LYS A 150 7.69 1.08 -25.37
CA LYS A 150 6.71 0.05 -25.80
C LYS A 150 7.30 -1.33 -26.12
N ASP A 151 8.51 -1.38 -26.67
CA ASP A 151 9.21 -2.61 -27.06
C ASP A 151 10.01 -3.25 -25.92
N SER A 152 10.07 -2.60 -24.74
CA SER A 152 10.82 -3.10 -23.60
C SER A 152 10.14 -4.29 -22.94
N ASN A 153 10.92 -5.33 -22.65
CA ASN A 153 10.47 -6.37 -21.74
C ASN A 153 10.50 -5.85 -20.31
N VAL A 154 9.32 -5.53 -19.76
CA VAL A 154 9.20 -5.10 -18.36
C VAL A 154 9.11 -6.34 -17.49
N SER A 155 10.12 -6.55 -16.65
CA SER A 155 10.10 -7.54 -15.56
C SER A 155 11.05 -7.06 -14.47
N CYS A 156 10.50 -6.63 -13.34
CA CYS A 156 11.26 -6.05 -12.24
C CYS A 156 10.52 -6.21 -10.91
N THR A 157 11.19 -5.85 -9.81
CA THR A 157 10.59 -5.85 -8.48
C THR A 157 10.66 -4.46 -7.86
N LEU A 158 9.60 -4.07 -7.15
CA LEU A 158 9.58 -2.85 -6.35
C LEU A 158 8.64 -3.04 -5.16
N SER A 159 9.09 -2.63 -3.97
CA SER A 159 8.27 -2.61 -2.76
C SER A 159 7.66 -3.95 -2.34
N GLY A 160 8.19 -5.09 -2.77
CA GLY A 160 7.60 -6.41 -2.50
C GLY A 160 6.53 -6.80 -3.51
N CYS A 161 6.54 -6.16 -4.67
CA CYS A 161 5.72 -6.49 -5.83
C CYS A 161 6.62 -6.84 -7.01
N LYS A 162 6.21 -7.83 -7.79
CA LYS A 162 6.73 -8.10 -9.12
C LYS A 162 5.88 -7.34 -10.13
N ILE A 163 6.55 -6.55 -10.97
CA ILE A 163 5.93 -5.71 -12.00
C ILE A 163 6.40 -6.25 -13.34
N ARG A 164 5.46 -6.64 -14.20
CA ARG A 164 5.79 -7.23 -15.49
C ARG A 164 4.83 -6.85 -16.61
N LYS A 165 5.32 -6.79 -17.84
CA LYS A 165 4.47 -6.77 -19.04
C LYS A 165 3.96 -8.18 -19.31
N TYR A 166 2.68 -8.29 -19.65
CA TYR A 166 2.02 -9.53 -20.03
C TYR A 166 0.95 -9.22 -21.07
N GLY A 167 1.21 -9.54 -22.33
CA GLY A 167 0.40 -9.07 -23.46
C GLY A 167 0.33 -7.55 -23.51
N GLU A 168 -0.89 -7.03 -23.57
CA GLU A 168 -1.21 -5.60 -23.64
C GLU A 168 -1.32 -4.93 -22.25
N ASN A 169 -0.88 -5.60 -21.19
CA ASN A 169 -1.07 -5.13 -19.82
C ASN A 169 0.22 -5.13 -19.00
N ILE A 170 0.26 -4.30 -17.96
CA ILE A 170 1.23 -4.40 -16.85
C ILE A 170 0.57 -5.08 -15.68
N LEU A 171 1.15 -6.17 -15.22
CA LEU A 171 0.74 -6.88 -14.02
C LEU A 171 1.57 -6.43 -12.82
N ILE A 172 0.91 -6.23 -11.69
CA ILE A 172 1.50 -5.97 -10.39
C ILE A 172 1.05 -7.08 -9.46
N ILE A 173 1.99 -7.96 -9.13
CA ILE A 173 1.77 -9.20 -8.39
C ILE A 173 2.57 -9.12 -7.09
N ARG A 174 2.06 -9.67 -6.00
CA ARG A 174 2.82 -9.75 -4.75
C ARG A 174 4.02 -10.69 -4.89
N GLU A 175 5.20 -10.29 -4.44
CA GLU A 175 6.37 -11.17 -4.43
C GLU A 175 6.18 -12.28 -3.38
N SER A 176 6.20 -13.54 -3.82
CA SER A 176 5.99 -14.71 -2.94
C SER A 176 6.99 -14.77 -1.77
N SER A 177 8.23 -14.28 -1.96
CA SER A 177 9.26 -14.22 -0.92
C SER A 177 9.03 -13.14 0.14
N LYS A 178 8.02 -12.27 -0.04
CA LYS A 178 7.63 -11.22 0.91
C LYS A 178 6.33 -11.53 1.65
N ILE A 179 5.71 -12.67 1.34
CA ILE A 179 4.50 -13.13 2.01
C ILE A 179 4.92 -13.94 3.23
N GLN A 180 4.35 -13.60 4.38
CA GLN A 180 4.55 -14.35 5.63
C GLN A 180 3.42 -15.36 5.83
N GLU A 181 3.78 -16.54 6.33
CA GLU A 181 2.79 -17.49 6.80
C GLU A 181 2.26 -17.08 8.17
N ILE A 182 1.00 -17.43 8.45
CA ILE A 182 0.38 -17.21 9.75
C ILE A 182 -0.25 -18.51 10.22
N THR A 183 -0.19 -18.72 11.53
CA THR A 183 -0.88 -19.83 12.20
C THR A 183 -2.19 -19.32 12.79
N VAL A 184 -3.27 -20.06 12.55
CA VAL A 184 -4.60 -19.74 13.02
C VAL A 184 -5.16 -20.94 13.76
N ASN A 185 -5.72 -20.69 14.95
CA ASN A 185 -6.36 -21.73 15.75
C ASN A 185 -7.87 -21.66 15.53
N LEU A 186 -8.48 -22.80 15.22
CA LEU A 186 -9.91 -22.95 15.01
C LEU A 186 -10.63 -23.38 16.30
N PRO A 187 -11.93 -23.07 16.45
CA PRO A 187 -12.77 -22.31 15.51
C PRO A 187 -12.45 -20.80 15.50
N LEU A 188 -12.61 -20.16 14.34
CA LEU A 188 -12.51 -18.70 14.19
C LEU A 188 -13.87 -18.06 14.44
N ASN A 189 -13.90 -17.02 15.27
CA ASN A 189 -15.11 -16.20 15.48
C ASN A 189 -15.29 -15.13 14.38
N GLU A 190 -14.18 -14.69 13.75
CA GLU A 190 -14.18 -13.63 12.74
C GLU A 190 -13.19 -13.93 11.60
N PRO A 191 -13.39 -13.38 10.39
CA PRO A 191 -12.44 -13.50 9.29
C PRO A 191 -11.07 -12.93 9.65
N THR A 192 -10.01 -13.65 9.29
CA THR A 192 -8.63 -13.22 9.52
C THR A 192 -8.06 -12.56 8.27
N GLN A 193 -7.45 -11.38 8.41
CA GLN A 193 -6.74 -10.72 7.31
C GLN A 193 -5.38 -11.39 7.07
N TRP A 194 -5.05 -11.61 5.80
CA TRP A 194 -3.76 -12.17 5.38
C TRP A 194 -3.09 -11.33 4.30
N ASP A 195 -1.82 -10.96 4.56
CA ASP A 195 -0.97 -10.10 3.69
C ASP A 195 -1.61 -8.74 3.29
N ASN A 196 -2.67 -8.33 4.01
CA ASN A 196 -3.56 -7.21 3.69
C ASN A 196 -4.15 -7.24 2.26
N ARG A 197 -4.23 -8.44 1.67
CA ARG A 197 -4.82 -8.66 0.35
C ARG A 197 -6.02 -9.60 0.38
N PHE A 198 -6.15 -10.39 1.43
CA PHE A 198 -7.20 -11.40 1.54
C PHE A 198 -7.84 -11.41 2.93
N SER A 199 -9.14 -11.66 2.96
CA SER A 199 -9.91 -12.01 4.14
C SER A 199 -10.20 -13.51 4.11
N CYS A 200 -9.64 -14.26 5.05
CA CYS A 200 -9.80 -15.71 5.15
C CYS A 200 -10.80 -16.05 6.25
N THR A 201 -11.90 -16.70 5.88
CA THR A 201 -12.87 -17.29 6.81
C THR A 201 -12.67 -18.80 6.78
N ILE A 202 -12.26 -19.38 7.91
CA ILE A 202 -12.01 -20.81 8.04
C ILE A 202 -12.96 -21.37 9.08
N LEU A 203 -13.86 -22.25 8.64
CA LEU A 203 -14.87 -22.90 9.47
C LEU A 203 -14.40 -24.31 9.79
N GLY A 204 -14.33 -24.66 11.06
CA GLY A 204 -14.00 -26.00 11.54
C GLY A 204 -14.71 -26.27 12.85
N ASN A 205 -15.19 -27.49 13.04
CA ASN A 205 -15.97 -27.88 14.22
C ASN A 205 -15.10 -28.40 15.38
N GLN A 206 -13.80 -28.60 15.14
CA GLN A 206 -12.85 -29.12 16.11
C GLN A 206 -11.74 -28.10 16.37
N GLU A 207 -11.21 -28.12 17.59
CA GLU A 207 -10.00 -27.37 17.92
C GLU A 207 -8.81 -27.94 17.15
N CYS A 208 -8.28 -27.16 16.22
CA CYS A 208 -7.06 -27.51 15.50
C CYS A 208 -6.31 -26.26 15.09
N SER A 209 -5.04 -26.44 14.72
CA SER A 209 -4.22 -25.37 14.17
C SER A 209 -4.06 -25.55 12.66
N VAL A 210 -4.26 -24.46 11.93
CA VAL A 210 -4.07 -24.39 10.47
C VAL A 210 -3.08 -23.28 10.13
N ILE A 211 -2.37 -23.45 9.02
CA ILE A 211 -1.39 -22.48 8.53
C ILE A 211 -1.90 -21.90 7.23
N ILE A 212 -1.94 -20.57 7.13
CA ILE A 212 -2.20 -19.85 5.88
C ILE A 212 -0.86 -19.40 5.31
N THR A 213 -0.50 -19.88 4.13
CA THR A 213 0.81 -19.69 3.50
C THR A 213 0.67 -19.52 1.98
N PRO A 214 1.60 -18.87 1.27
CA PRO A 214 1.55 -18.86 -0.20
C PRO A 214 1.84 -20.25 -0.76
N LEU A 215 1.34 -20.53 -1.96
CA LEU A 215 1.75 -21.73 -2.70
C LEU A 215 3.28 -21.69 -2.95
N LYS A 216 4.00 -22.74 -2.55
CA LYS A 216 5.44 -22.84 -2.76
C LYS A 216 5.73 -23.06 -4.24
N LYS A 217 6.81 -22.47 -4.76
CA LYS A 217 7.24 -22.66 -6.16
C LYS A 217 7.53 -24.12 -6.53
N THR A 218 7.85 -24.96 -5.54
CA THR A 218 8.06 -26.40 -5.71
C THR A 218 6.78 -27.21 -5.83
N GLN A 219 5.63 -26.63 -5.47
CA GLN A 219 4.33 -27.28 -5.54
C GLN A 219 3.71 -27.08 -6.93
N LYS A 220 3.03 -28.11 -7.43
CA LYS A 220 2.30 -28.07 -8.70
C LYS A 220 1.07 -27.17 -8.53
N VAL A 221 0.85 -26.27 -9.48
CA VAL A 221 -0.39 -25.49 -9.55
C VAL A 221 -1.55 -26.45 -9.87
N PRO A 222 -2.61 -26.49 -9.05
CA PRO A 222 -3.80 -27.29 -9.32
C PRO A 222 -4.43 -27.00 -10.68
N GLU A 223 -5.04 -28.01 -11.30
CA GLU A 223 -5.59 -27.89 -12.65
C GLU A 223 -6.72 -26.84 -12.73
N PHE A 224 -7.60 -26.81 -11.73
CA PHE A 224 -8.71 -25.83 -11.68
C PHE A 224 -8.22 -24.38 -11.60
N LEU A 225 -7.01 -24.11 -11.08
CA LEU A 225 -6.45 -22.76 -11.09
C LEU A 225 -5.97 -22.36 -12.49
N LYS A 226 -5.64 -23.33 -13.35
CA LYS A 226 -5.20 -23.06 -14.72
C LYS A 226 -6.35 -22.64 -15.64
N ASP A 227 -7.60 -22.86 -15.23
CA ASP A 227 -8.78 -22.34 -15.93
C ASP A 227 -8.84 -20.80 -15.88
N TYR A 228 -8.17 -20.18 -14.89
CA TYR A 228 -8.00 -18.73 -14.84
C TYR A 228 -6.97 -18.28 -15.88
N ILE A 229 -7.41 -17.44 -16.82
CA ILE A 229 -6.56 -16.85 -17.86
C ILE A 229 -5.72 -15.72 -17.26
N CYS A 230 -4.70 -16.07 -16.48
CA CYS A 230 -3.79 -15.10 -15.86
C CYS A 230 -2.33 -15.59 -15.87
N CYS A 231 -1.39 -14.71 -15.51
CA CYS A 231 0.02 -15.08 -15.39
C CYS A 231 0.21 -16.15 -14.30
N PRO A 232 0.89 -17.28 -14.56
CA PRO A 232 1.08 -18.35 -13.58
C PRO A 232 1.76 -17.93 -12.27
N GLU A 233 2.49 -16.80 -12.29
CA GLU A 233 3.14 -16.26 -11.10
C GLU A 233 2.16 -15.76 -10.04
N VAL A 234 0.93 -15.42 -10.44
CA VAL A 234 -0.16 -15.01 -9.53
C VAL A 234 -0.45 -16.10 -8.52
N PHE A 235 -0.48 -17.37 -8.96
CA PHE A 235 -0.85 -18.51 -8.11
C PHE A 235 0.09 -18.71 -6.93
N TYR A 236 1.36 -18.33 -7.05
CA TYR A 236 2.35 -18.38 -5.97
C TYR A 236 2.21 -17.24 -4.94
N SER A 237 1.21 -16.37 -5.12
CA SER A 237 0.86 -15.32 -4.16
C SER A 237 -0.51 -15.51 -3.52
N LEU A 238 -1.22 -16.58 -3.89
CA LEU A 238 -2.53 -16.92 -3.36
C LEU A 238 -2.42 -17.65 -2.01
N PRO A 239 -3.39 -17.45 -1.10
CA PRO A 239 -3.44 -18.18 0.15
C PRO A 239 -3.75 -19.65 -0.09
N VAL A 240 -3.00 -20.49 0.62
CA VAL A 240 -3.23 -21.92 0.74
C VAL A 240 -3.36 -22.25 2.23
N VAL A 241 -4.38 -23.02 2.58
CA VAL A 241 -4.61 -23.46 3.97
C VAL A 241 -4.04 -24.85 4.15
N LEU A 242 -3.15 -25.02 5.12
CA LEU A 242 -2.53 -26.29 5.47
C LEU A 242 -2.96 -26.75 6.88
N LYS A 243 -3.16 -28.05 7.06
CA LYS A 243 -3.23 -28.73 8.37
C LYS A 243 -2.26 -29.89 8.35
N ASP A 244 -1.39 -29.97 9.37
CA ASP A 244 -0.36 -31.02 9.49
C ASP A 244 0.50 -31.20 8.21
N GLY A 245 0.81 -30.08 7.54
CA GLY A 245 1.58 -30.05 6.29
C GLY A 245 0.83 -30.47 5.02
N LYS A 246 -0.45 -30.87 5.12
CA LYS A 246 -1.31 -31.22 3.98
C LYS A 246 -2.19 -30.03 3.58
N VAL A 247 -2.37 -29.83 2.28
CA VAL A 247 -3.26 -28.80 1.74
C VAL A 247 -4.71 -29.18 2.01
N LEU A 248 -5.42 -28.32 2.74
CA LEU A 248 -6.85 -28.44 3.00
C LEU A 248 -7.68 -27.66 1.98
N ALA A 249 -7.23 -26.46 1.61
CA ALA A 249 -7.96 -25.59 0.69
C ALA A 249 -7.04 -24.65 -0.09
N TYR A 250 -7.51 -24.24 -1.27
CA TYR A 250 -6.95 -23.17 -2.09
C TYR A 250 -7.91 -21.98 -2.10
N SER A 251 -7.42 -20.79 -2.45
CA SER A 251 -8.28 -19.62 -2.68
C SER A 251 -9.37 -19.94 -3.71
N ASP A 252 -10.61 -19.64 -3.34
CA ASP A 252 -11.82 -19.64 -4.18
C ASP A 252 -12.37 -21.01 -4.63
N VAL A 253 -11.90 -22.12 -4.06
CA VAL A 253 -12.56 -23.42 -4.23
C VAL A 253 -12.51 -24.20 -2.92
N ASN A 254 -13.69 -24.57 -2.41
CA ASN A 254 -13.84 -25.68 -1.47
C ASN A 254 -13.28 -26.94 -2.15
N TYR A 255 -11.99 -27.21 -1.98
CA TYR A 255 -11.38 -28.40 -2.52
C TYR A 255 -11.89 -29.60 -1.72
N ASN A 256 -13.04 -30.14 -2.14
CA ASN A 256 -13.56 -31.45 -1.71
C ASN A 256 -12.75 -32.57 -2.38
N GLY A 257 -11.41 -32.53 -2.27
CA GLY A 257 -10.57 -33.66 -2.62
C GLY A 257 -10.81 -34.76 -1.60
N LYS A 258 -11.76 -35.66 -1.88
CA LYS A 258 -12.01 -36.96 -1.21
C LYS A 258 -11.35 -37.10 0.17
N ASN A 259 -11.81 -36.35 1.17
CA ASN A 259 -11.59 -36.71 2.56
C ASN A 259 -12.79 -37.53 3.02
N THR A 260 -12.63 -38.84 2.90
CA THR A 260 -13.32 -39.81 3.75
C THR A 260 -12.78 -39.64 5.17
N ASN A 261 -13.34 -38.68 5.92
CA ASN A 261 -13.41 -38.62 7.40
C ASN A 261 -13.95 -37.24 7.81
N ASP A 262 -14.77 -37.21 8.85
CA ASP A 262 -15.64 -36.14 9.35
C ASP A 262 -14.99 -34.78 9.79
N ASP A 263 -13.78 -34.46 9.33
CA ASP A 263 -13.07 -33.21 9.60
C ASP A 263 -13.24 -32.19 8.44
N LYS A 264 -14.48 -31.78 8.15
CA LYS A 264 -14.73 -30.78 7.09
C LYS A 264 -14.34 -29.38 7.56
N VAL A 265 -13.10 -28.98 7.28
CA VAL A 265 -12.68 -27.58 7.35
C VAL A 265 -13.08 -26.89 6.05
N GLN A 266 -13.97 -25.90 6.10
CA GLN A 266 -14.39 -25.10 4.95
C GLN A 266 -13.65 -23.77 4.95
N CYS A 267 -13.17 -23.33 3.79
CA CYS A 267 -12.43 -22.06 3.65
C CYS A 267 -13.09 -21.16 2.61
N ILE A 268 -13.37 -19.92 2.99
CA ILE A 268 -13.82 -18.85 2.09
C ILE A 268 -12.76 -17.75 2.12
N ILE A 269 -12.26 -17.38 0.95
CA ILE A 269 -11.18 -16.40 0.81
C ILE A 269 -11.63 -15.33 -0.17
N ASN A 270 -11.71 -14.09 0.30
CA ASN A 270 -12.09 -12.95 -0.53
C ASN A 270 -10.91 -11.98 -0.66
N SER A 271 -10.69 -11.40 -1.83
CA SER A 271 -9.74 -10.29 -1.96
C SER A 271 -10.22 -9.06 -1.20
N THR A 272 -9.31 -8.38 -0.52
CA THR A 272 -9.56 -7.14 0.23
C THR A 272 -8.69 -5.99 -0.26
N ILE A 273 -8.16 -6.08 -1.48
CA ILE A 273 -7.35 -5.01 -2.07
C ILE A 273 -8.20 -3.75 -2.18
N ASN A 274 -8.00 -2.84 -1.24
CA ASN A 274 -8.64 -1.55 -1.25
C ASN A 274 -7.93 -0.64 -2.24
N LYS A 275 -8.71 0.12 -3.01
CA LYS A 275 -8.16 1.19 -3.79
C LYS A 275 -7.66 2.29 -2.81
N ILE A 276 -6.37 2.64 -2.86
CA ILE A 276 -5.76 3.59 -1.91
C ILE A 276 -6.19 5.01 -2.25
N TRP A 277 -7.30 5.50 -1.69
CA TRP A 277 -7.73 6.89 -1.82
C TRP A 277 -8.22 7.48 -0.50
#